data_AF-A0AAD9UTT4-F1
#
_entry.id   AF-A0AAD9UTT4-F1
#
_cell.length_a   1.000
_cell.length_b   1.000
_cell.length_c   1.000
_cell.angle_alpha   90.00
_cell.angle_beta   90.00
_cell.angle_gamma   90.00
#
_symmetry.space_group_name_H-M   'P 1'
#
loop_
_entity.id
_entity.type
_entity.pdbx_description
1 polymer ?
#
loop_
_entity_poly.entity_id
_entity_poly.type
_entity_poly.pdbx_seq_one_letter_code
_entity_poly.pdbx_strand_id
1 'polypeptide(L)' 'MPQSAQYRINAEQITKQRLGLVEQETDVPTLEQKLGAGQIEEVIKQAEDELSLCNKMQDWKPWEPLQTPSPENQWKWP' A
#
# COMPACT_ATOMS: atom_id res chain seq x y z
N MET A 1 -4.33 -7.56 -10.96
CA MET A 1 -4.05 -6.12 -11.19
C MET A 1 -3.13 -5.93 -12.39
N PRO A 2 -3.41 -4.97 -13.30
CA PRO A 2 -2.52 -4.64 -14.41
C PRO A 2 -1.12 -4.24 -13.94
N GLN A 3 -0.09 -4.55 -14.73
CA GLN A 3 1.30 -4.20 -14.39
C GLN A 3 1.56 -2.68 -14.44
N SER A 4 0.74 -1.95 -15.22
CA SER A 4 0.77 -0.48 -15.29
C SER A 4 0.03 0.21 -14.14
N ALA A 5 -0.71 -0.52 -13.30
CA ALA A 5 -1.45 0.09 -12.21
C ALA A 5 -0.48 0.65 -11.16
N GLN A 6 -0.54 1.96 -10.91
CA GLN A 6 0.38 2.61 -9.98
C GLN A 6 0.32 2.02 -8.56
N TYR A 7 -0.88 1.62 -8.12
CA TYR A 7 -1.07 0.92 -6.84
C TYR A 7 -0.20 -0.34 -6.76
N ARG A 8 -0.21 -1.17 -7.81
CA ARG A 8 0.58 -2.41 -7.85
C ARG A 8 2.08 -2.12 -7.78
N ILE A 9 2.56 -1.16 -8.56
CA ILE A 9 3.99 -0.80 -8.60
C ILE A 9 4.46 -0.36 -7.22
N ASN A 10 3.70 0.53 -6.57
CA ASN A 10 4.05 1.07 -5.27
C ASN A 10 3.95 0.00 -4.16
N ALA A 11 2.87 -0.78 -4.14
CA ALA A 11 2.68 -1.84 -3.16
C ALA A 11 3.78 -2.90 -3.28
N GLU A 12 4.08 -3.38 -4.49
CA GLU A 12 5.18 -4.34 -4.69
C GLU A 12 6.54 -3.81 -4.23
N GLN A 13 6.84 -2.53 -4.47
CA GLN A 13 8.09 -1.92 -4.01
C GLN A 13 8.18 -1.91 -2.49
N ILE A 14 7.11 -1.49 -1.81
CA ILE A 14 7.06 -1.42 -0.35
C ILE A 14 7.15 -2.82 0.25
N THR A 15 6.37 -3.78 -0.26
CA THR A 15 6.37 -5.16 0.26
C THR A 15 7.75 -5.81 0.07
N LYS A 16 8.39 -5.65 -1.09
CA LYS A 16 9.74 -6.20 -1.34
C LYS A 16 10.80 -5.58 -0.43
N GLN A 17 10.75 -4.27 -0.22
CA GLN A 17 11.66 -3.58 0.70
C GLN A 17 11.49 -4.11 2.13
N ARG A 18 10.24 -4.21 2.61
CA ARG A 18 9.94 -4.74 3.95
C ARG A 18 10.36 -6.19 4.11
N LEU A 19 10.07 -7.04 3.12
CA LEU A 19 10.49 -8.43 3.11
C LEU A 19 12.01 -8.57 3.19
N GLY A 20 12.76 -7.78 2.41
CA GLY A 20 14.21 -7.80 2.45
C GLY A 20 14.80 -7.39 3.81
N LEU A 21 14.16 -6.47 4.53
CA LEU A 21 14.57 -6.12 5.89
C LEU A 21 14.31 -7.26 6.89
N VAL A 22 13.14 -7.92 6.79
CA VAL A 22 12.77 -9.05 7.64
C VAL A 22 13.67 -10.28 7.40
N GLU A 23 14.09 -10.51 6.16
CA GLU A 23 15.02 -11.61 5.83
C GLU A 23 16.45 -11.35 6.30
N GLN A 24 16.86 -10.08 6.38
CA GLN A 24 18.22 -9.69 6.78
C GLN A 24 18.41 -9.60 8.29
N GLU A 25 17.38 -9.19 9.03
CA GLU A 25 17.48 -8.90 10.45
C GLU A 25 16.60 -9.85 11.27
N THR A 26 17.22 -10.60 12.18
CA THR A 26 16.53 -11.57 13.04
C THR A 26 16.16 -10.96 14.40
N ASP A 27 16.80 -9.84 14.78
CA ASP A 27 16.53 -9.14 16.03
C ASP A 27 15.33 -8.20 15.91
N VAL A 28 14.31 -8.40 16.74
CA VAL A 28 13.03 -7.67 16.67
C VAL A 28 13.20 -6.16 16.91
N PRO A 29 13.88 -5.70 17.98
CA PRO A 29 14.05 -4.26 18.23
C PRO A 29 14.82 -3.53 17.12
N THR A 30 15.86 -4.16 16.57
CA THR A 30 16.64 -3.60 15.47
C THR A 30 15.83 -3.54 14.18
N LEU A 31 15.02 -4.57 13.92
CA LEU A 31 14.10 -4.62 12.79
C LEU A 31 13.03 -3.51 12.86
N GLU A 32 12.43 -3.29 14.04
CA GLU A 32 11.45 -2.23 14.27
C GLU A 32 12.04 -0.84 13.98
N GLN A 33 13.26 -0.56 14.45
CA GLN A 33 13.95 0.69 14.16
C GLN A 33 14.24 0.87 12.67
N LYS A 34 14.62 -0.20 11.96
CA LYS A 34 14.88 -0.15 10.51
C LYS A 34 13.60 0.04 9.69
N LEU A 35 12.49 -0.58 10.10
CA LEU A 35 11.19 -0.41 9.43
C LEU A 35 10.58 0.96 9.69
N GLY A 36 10.78 1.53 10.88
CA GLY A 36 10.26 2.85 11.25
C GLY A 36 8.72 2.93 11.20
N ALA A 37 8.03 1.81 11.40
CA ALA A 37 6.59 1.66 11.17
C ALA A 37 5.81 1.27 12.45
N GLY A 38 6.35 1.59 13.62
CA GLY A 38 5.77 1.21 14.91
C GLY A 38 6.31 -0.13 15.41
N GLN A 39 5.51 -0.81 16.23
CA GLN A 39 5.83 -2.14 16.76
C GLN A 39 5.60 -3.22 15.71
N ILE A 40 6.29 -4.36 15.83
CA ILE A 40 6.21 -5.44 14.84
C ILE A 40 4.78 -6.00 14.71
N GLU A 41 3.99 -6.00 15.79
CA GLU A 41 2.59 -6.42 15.79
C GLU A 41 1.71 -5.50 14.93
N GLU A 42 1.97 -4.18 14.97
CA GLU A 42 1.27 -3.21 14.13
C GLU A 42 1.62 -3.39 12.66
N VAL A 43 2.89 -3.74 12.37
CA VAL A 43 3.35 -4.04 11.01
C VAL A 43 2.70 -5.30 10.45
N ILE A 44 2.55 -6.36 11.26
CA ILE A 44 1.84 -7.58 10.86
C ILE A 44 0.38 -7.25 10.52
N LYS A 45 -0.30 -6.51 11.39
CA LYS A 45 -1.67 -6.07 11.14
C LYS A 45 -1.77 -5.22 9.87
N GLN A 46 -0.82 -4.31 9.65
CA GLN A 46 -0.76 -3.51 8.42
C GLN A 46 -0.60 -4.39 7.18
N ALA A 47 0.19 -5.46 7.24
CA ALA A 47 0.36 -6.40 6.13
C ALA A 47 -0.92 -7.20 5.85
N GLU A 48 -1.66 -7.61 6.89
CA GLU A 48 -2.97 -8.26 6.74
C GLU A 48 -4.01 -7.31 6.12
N ASP A 49 -4.05 -6.06 6.59
CA ASP A 49 -4.92 -5.03 6.06
C ASP A 49 -4.57 -4.70 4.59
N GLU A 50 -3.28 -4.64 4.24
CA GLU A 50 -2.81 -4.42 2.88
C GLU A 50 -3.16 -5.59 1.95
N LEU A 51 -3.08 -6.84 2.43
CA LEU A 51 -3.52 -8.01 1.68
C LEU A 51 -5.04 -7.97 1.42
N SER A 52 -5.82 -7.63 2.43
CA SER A 52 -7.27 -7.43 2.30
C SER A 52 -7.60 -6.31 1.31
N LEU A 53 -6.83 -5.21 1.36
CA LEU A 53 -6.97 -4.10 0.42
C LEU A 53 -6.63 -4.52 -1.01
N CYS A 54 -5.56 -5.29 -1.23
CA CYS A 54 -5.18 -5.81 -2.54
C CYS A 54 -6.32 -6.60 -3.20
N ASN A 55 -7.02 -7.44 -2.43
CA ASN A 55 -8.19 -8.17 -2.90
C ASN A 55 -9.33 -7.22 -3.31
N LYS A 56 -9.65 -6.23 -2.47
CA LYS A 56 -10.69 -5.22 -2.79
C LYS A 56 -10.32 -4.36 -4.01
N MET A 57 -9.05 -4.00 -4.16
CA MET A 57 -8.55 -3.23 -5.30
C MET A 57 -8.74 -4.00 -6.62
N GLN A 58 -8.71 -5.34 -6.58
CA GLN A 58 -9.00 -6.16 -7.75
C GLN A 58 -10.44 -5.99 -8.24
N ASP A 59 -11.39 -5.87 -7.31
CA ASP A 59 -12.80 -5.65 -7.62
C ASP A 59 -13.10 -4.19 -8.01
N TRP A 60 -12.48 -3.22 -7.31
CA TRP A 60 -12.73 -1.79 -7.54
C TRP A 60 -12.10 -1.23 -8.81
N LYS A 61 -11.01 -1.83 -9.30
CA LYS A 61 -10.27 -1.41 -10.50
C LYS A 61 -9.96 0.10 -10.55
N PRO A 62 -9.31 0.68 -9.52
CA PRO A 62 -9.05 2.12 -9.43
C PRO A 62 -8.09 2.66 -10.51
N TRP A 63 -7.47 1.78 -11.31
CA TRP A 63 -6.63 2.17 -12.45
C TRP A 63 -7.44 2.50 -13.70
N GLU A 64 -8.75 2.27 -13.69
CA GLU A 64 -9.63 2.70 -14.78
C GLU A 64 -9.83 4.23 -14.71
N PRO A 65 -10.15 4.88 -15.86
CA PRO A 65 -10.48 6.30 -15.88
C PRO A 65 -11.62 6.63 -14.90
N LEU A 66 -11.68 7.89 -14.48
CA LEU A 66 -12.75 8.38 -13.60
C LEU A 66 -14.13 8.00 -14.17
N GLN A 67 -14.89 7.24 -13.39
CA GLN A 67 -16.24 6.80 -13.78
C GLN A 67 -17.19 7.99 -13.97
N THR A 68 -17.05 9.02 -13.14
CA THR A 68 -17.83 10.25 -13.20
C THR A 68 -16.90 11.45 -13.26
N PRO A 69 -16.90 12.25 -14.34
CA PRO A 69 -16.17 13.50 -14.36
C PRO A 69 -16.78 14.47 -13.35
N SER A 70 -15.96 15.39 -12.84
CA SER A 70 -16.47 16.45 -11.97
C SER A 70 -17.42 17.39 -12.76
N PRO A 71 -18.62 17.67 -12.24
CA PRO A 71 -19.45 18.78 -12.69
C PRO A 71 -18.70 20.11 -12.72
N GLU A 72 -19.08 20.98 -13.66
CA GLU A 72 -18.53 22.34 -13.74
C GLU A 72 -18.74 23.08 -12.42
N ASN A 73 -17.68 23.71 -11.91
CA ASN A 73 -17.63 24.45 -10.64
C ASN A 73 -17.69 23.60 -9.34
N GLN A 74 -17.74 22.26 -9.37
CA GLN A 74 -17.77 21.45 -8.14
C GLN A 74 -16.57 21.69 -7.21
N TRP A 75 -15.38 21.82 -7.80
CA TRP A 75 -14.13 22.05 -7.06
C TRP A 75 -13.68 23.52 -7.10
N LYS A 76 -14.57 24.43 -7.50
CA LYS A 76 -14.27 25.85 -7.52
C LYS A 76 -14.51 26.41 -6.12
N TRP A 77 -13.42 26.69 -5.42
CA TRP A 77 -13.46 27.24 -4.07
C TRP A 77 -12.40 28.31 -3.91
N PRO A 78 -12.84 29.49 -3.45
CA PRO A 78 -13.08 30.66 -4.29
C PRO A 78 -12.04 30.90 -5.40
#